data_AF-A0A946BGT0-F1
#
_entry.id   AF-A0A946BGT0-F1
#
_cell.length_a   1.000
_cell.length_b   1.000
_cell.length_c   1.000
_cell.angle_alpha   90.00
_cell.angle_beta   90.00
_cell.angle_gamma   90.00
#
_symmetry.space_group_name_H-M   'P 1'
#
loop_
_entity.id
_entity.type
_entity.pdbx_description
1 polymer ?
#
loop_
_entity_poly.entity_id
_entity_poly.type
_entity_poly.pdbx_seq_one_letter_code
_entity_poly.pdbx_strand_id
1 'polypeptide(L)'
;MGGFFGCASKLECNKELFYGTDYLSHLGTKRGGLATVDKDGFHRTIHSLENAYFRSKFEPDIDKLPGTMGVGVISDTDSQPIMVHSHLGKFAVVTIGKIVNLEELTQKAF
;
A
#
# COMPACT_ATOMS: atom_id res chain seq x y z
N MET A 1 -4.81 -11.66 7.50
CA MET A 1 -4.83 -10.52 8.45
C MET A 1 -4.15 -9.35 7.74
N GLY A 2 -4.29 -8.12 8.24
CA GLY A 2 -3.59 -6.99 7.64
C GLY A 2 -3.90 -5.67 8.32
N GLY A 3 -3.16 -4.64 7.92
CA GLY A 3 -3.33 -3.27 8.39
C GLY A 3 -2.84 -2.29 7.33
N PHE A 4 -3.32 -1.06 7.38
CA PHE A 4 -2.84 -0.01 6.50
C PHE A 4 -2.53 1.26 7.30
N PHE A 5 -1.58 2.03 6.79
CA PHE A 5 -1.22 3.34 7.28
C PHE A 5 -1.30 4.34 6.13
N GLY A 6 -1.80 5.54 6.40
CA GLY A 6 -1.90 6.62 5.42
C GLY A 6 -1.24 7.87 5.95
N CYS A 7 -0.58 8.62 5.06
CA CYS A 7 -0.01 9.91 5.39
C CYS A 7 -0.45 10.96 4.36
N ALA A 8 -0.80 12.14 4.85
CA ALA A 8 -1.01 13.34 4.05
C ALA A 8 -0.38 14.52 4.80
N SER A 9 0.60 15.15 4.17
CA SER A 9 1.48 16.15 4.78
C SER A 9 1.68 17.34 3.85
N LYS A 10 2.23 18.43 4.38
CA LYS A 10 2.73 19.56 3.58
C LYS A 10 4.18 19.37 3.12
N LEU A 11 4.87 18.40 3.71
CA LEU A 11 6.25 18.01 3.38
C LEU A 11 6.26 16.57 2.87
N GLU A 12 7.37 16.15 2.29
CA GLU A 12 7.58 14.75 1.89
C GLU A 12 7.37 13.82 3.09
N CYS A 13 6.62 12.74 2.90
CA CYS A 13 6.14 11.89 3.99
C CYS A 13 6.48 10.40 3.83
N ASN A 14 7.45 10.09 2.97
CA ASN A 14 7.88 8.72 2.69
C ASN A 14 8.41 7.99 3.93
N LYS A 15 9.12 8.69 4.82
CA LYS A 15 9.63 8.13 6.08
C LYS A 15 8.51 7.87 7.08
N GLU A 16 7.59 8.81 7.26
CA GLU A 16 6.41 8.65 8.11
C GLU A 16 5.55 7.48 7.62
N LEU A 17 5.37 7.38 6.30
CA LEU A 17 4.66 6.27 5.67
C LEU A 17 5.37 4.93 5.93
N PHE A 18 6.69 4.87 5.75
CA PHE A 18 7.51 3.69 6.00
C PHE A 18 7.41 3.24 7.46
N TYR A 19 7.69 4.12 8.43
CA TYR A 19 7.66 3.76 9.85
C TYR A 19 6.25 3.46 10.36
N GLY A 20 5.25 4.21 9.89
CA GLY A 20 3.85 3.97 10.22
C GLY A 20 3.35 2.63 9.70
N THR A 21 3.77 2.23 8.50
CA THR A 21 3.44 0.91 7.95
C THR A 21 4.21 -0.21 8.65
N ASP A 22 5.49 0.00 8.95
CA ASP A 22 6.33 -0.95 9.69
C ASP A 22 5.77 -1.27 11.08
N TYR A 23 5.19 -0.29 11.77
CA TYR A 23 4.53 -0.49 13.06
C TYR A 23 3.42 -1.55 12.99
N LEU A 24 2.77 -1.68 11.83
CA LEU A 24 1.69 -2.63 11.57
C LEU A 24 2.20 -4.01 11.11
N SER A 25 3.52 -4.25 11.04
CA SER A 25 4.09 -5.53 10.56
C SER A 25 3.63 -6.75 11.35
N HIS A 26 3.15 -6.58 12.57
CA HIS A 26 2.57 -7.66 13.37
C HIS A 26 1.19 -8.13 12.86
N LEU A 27 0.55 -7.37 11.96
CA LEU A 27 -0.76 -7.68 11.40
C LEU A 27 -0.73 -8.59 10.17
N GLY A 28 0.45 -9.02 9.71
CA GLY A 28 0.58 -9.97 8.62
C GLY A 28 2.05 -10.32 8.31
N THR A 29 2.26 -11.47 7.69
CA THR A 29 3.61 -12.03 7.46
C THR A 29 3.90 -12.31 5.98
N LYS A 30 2.93 -12.13 5.07
CA LYS A 30 3.15 -12.48 3.66
C LYS A 30 3.67 -11.36 2.79
N ARG A 31 3.03 -10.19 2.82
CA ARG A 31 3.32 -9.09 1.89
C ARG A 31 3.25 -7.74 2.58
N GLY A 32 4.09 -6.82 2.11
CA GLY A 32 3.99 -5.39 2.38
C GLY A 32 3.89 -4.62 1.07
N GLY A 33 3.41 -3.39 1.14
CA GLY A 33 3.50 -2.47 0.02
C GLY A 33 3.35 -1.02 0.43
N LEU A 34 3.96 -0.14 -0.34
CA LEU A 34 3.92 1.31 -0.18
C LEU A 34 3.57 1.95 -1.52
N ALA A 35 2.77 3.01 -1.48
CA ALA A 35 2.57 3.90 -2.61
C ALA A 35 2.53 5.36 -2.15
N THR A 36 3.21 6.23 -2.89
CA THR A 36 3.18 7.68 -2.70
C THR A 36 2.76 8.37 -4.00
N VAL A 37 2.40 9.65 -3.90
CA VAL A 37 2.09 10.48 -5.05
C VAL A 37 2.76 11.85 -4.95
N ASP A 38 3.36 12.28 -6.05
CA ASP A 38 3.92 13.61 -6.23
C ASP A 38 3.45 14.22 -7.56
N LYS A 39 4.12 15.27 -8.03
CA LYS A 39 3.82 15.95 -9.29
C LYS A 39 4.09 15.09 -10.54
N ASP A 40 4.99 14.11 -10.45
CA ASP A 40 5.43 13.26 -11.55
C ASP A 40 4.58 11.97 -11.63
N GLY A 41 3.92 11.61 -10.53
CA GLY A 41 2.84 10.64 -10.52
C GLY A 41 2.85 9.75 -9.29
N PHE A 42 2.39 8.51 -9.47
CA PHE A 42 2.38 7.50 -8.41
C PHE A 42 3.68 6.70 -8.43
N HIS A 43 4.27 6.54 -7.25
CA HIS A 43 5.40 5.65 -7.00
C HIS A 43 4.92 4.50 -6.13
N ARG A 44 5.32 3.26 -6.45
CA ARG A 44 4.80 2.06 -5.77
C ARG A 44 5.85 0.97 -5.68
N THR A 45 5.91 0.31 -4.54
CA THR A 45 6.73 -0.89 -4.32
C THR A 45 5.95 -1.91 -3.47
N ILE A 46 6.16 -3.19 -3.77
CA ILE A 46 5.54 -4.33 -3.07
C ILE A 46 6.59 -5.41 -2.91
N HIS A 47 6.71 -5.94 -1.69
CA HIS A 47 7.66 -7.01 -1.37
C HIS A 47 6.97 -8.16 -0.64
N SER A 48 7.49 -9.37 -0.83
CA SER A 48 7.19 -10.49 0.06
C SER A 48 7.93 -10.33 1.38
N LEU A 49 7.23 -10.62 2.48
CA LEU A 49 7.71 -10.61 3.86
C LEU A 49 7.85 -12.02 4.45
N GLU A 50 7.55 -13.07 3.67
CA GLU A 50 7.52 -14.47 4.16
C GLU A 50 8.87 -14.95 4.72
N ASN A 51 9.97 -14.34 4.28
CA ASN A 51 11.33 -14.70 4.69
C ASN A 51 12.17 -13.48 5.11
N ALA A 52 11.55 -12.32 5.39
CA ALA A 52 12.27 -11.11 5.76
C ALA A 52 11.38 -10.10 6.49
N TYR A 53 12.02 -9.29 7.33
CA TYR A 53 11.34 -8.16 7.97
C TYR A 53 11.03 -7.03 6.99
N PHE A 54 9.96 -6.29 7.27
CA PHE A 54 9.51 -5.15 6.48
C PHE A 54 10.65 -4.15 6.24
N ARG A 55 11.30 -3.65 7.31
CA ARG A 55 12.35 -2.64 7.17
C ARG A 55 13.43 -3.03 6.16
N SER A 56 13.99 -4.22 6.31
CA SER A 56 15.08 -4.69 5.44
C SER A 56 14.69 -4.80 3.96
N LYS A 57 13.40 -4.98 3.66
CA LYS A 57 12.88 -5.04 2.29
C LYS A 57 12.59 -3.67 1.69
N PHE A 58 12.09 -2.73 2.50
CA PHE A 58 11.60 -1.45 2.00
C PHE A 58 12.59 -0.30 2.17
N GLU A 59 13.56 -0.40 3.08
CA GLU A 59 14.56 0.65 3.31
C GLU A 59 15.32 1.08 2.04
N PRO A 60 15.73 0.17 1.12
CA PRO A 60 16.36 0.56 -0.15
C PRO A 60 15.45 1.28 -1.14
N ASP A 61 14.13 1.31 -0.90
CA ASP A 61 13.12 1.89 -1.77
C ASP A 61 12.58 3.23 -1.25
N ILE A 62 12.87 3.63 0.00
CA ILE A 62 12.31 4.84 0.62
C ILE A 62 12.57 6.09 -0.24
N ASP A 63 13.79 6.23 -0.76
CA ASP A 63 14.20 7.38 -1.58
C ASP A 63 13.56 7.37 -2.98
N LYS A 64 12.96 6.25 -3.39
CA LYS A 64 12.24 6.09 -4.66
C LYS A 64 10.72 6.31 -4.51
N LEU A 65 10.28 6.70 -3.32
CA LEU A 65 8.87 6.94 -3.00
C LEU A 65 8.64 8.40 -2.61
N PRO A 66 9.03 9.40 -3.44
CA PRO A 66 8.76 10.79 -3.10
C PRO A 66 7.26 11.06 -3.09
N GLY A 67 6.85 12.08 -2.33
CA GLY A 67 5.47 12.51 -2.27
C GLY A 67 5.04 13.01 -0.90
N THR A 68 4.06 13.89 -0.89
CA THR A 68 3.46 14.47 0.33
C THR A 68 2.21 13.72 0.76
N MET A 69 1.80 12.70 0.00
CA MET A 69 0.70 11.80 0.33
C MET A 69 1.09 10.37 -0.03
N GLY A 70 0.62 9.41 0.77
CA GLY A 70 0.82 8.00 0.46
C GLY A 70 0.06 7.05 1.37
N VAL A 71 0.00 5.79 0.95
CA VAL A 71 -0.63 4.67 1.64
C VAL A 71 0.31 3.48 1.68
N GLY A 72 0.38 2.82 2.83
CA GLY A 72 1.15 1.62 3.06
C GLY A 72 0.28 0.54 3.66
N VAL A 73 0.62 -0.72 3.38
CA VAL A 73 -0.20 -1.87 3.73
C VAL A 73 0.65 -3.08 4.08
N ILE A 74 0.19 -3.83 5.09
CA ILE A 74 0.62 -5.19 5.42
C ILE A 74 -0.56 -6.12 5.08
N SER A 75 -0.32 -7.16 4.29
CA SER A 75 -1.37 -8.01 3.71
C SER A 75 -0.96 -9.48 3.70
N ASP A 76 -1.82 -10.36 4.23
CA ASP A 76 -1.68 -11.82 4.11
C ASP A 76 -2.41 -12.43 2.90
N THR A 77 -3.08 -11.61 2.10
CA THR A 77 -3.86 -12.07 0.94
C THR A 77 -3.21 -11.59 -0.34
N ASP A 78 -3.57 -10.38 -0.76
CA ASP A 78 -3.30 -9.87 -2.10
C ASP A 78 -2.15 -8.86 -2.07
N SER A 79 -1.44 -8.76 -3.21
CA SER A 79 -0.44 -7.73 -3.44
C SER A 79 -1.10 -6.36 -3.56
N GLN A 80 -0.88 -5.50 -2.56
CA GLN A 80 -1.44 -4.15 -2.47
C GLN A 80 -0.33 -3.14 -2.10
N PRO A 81 -0.45 -1.83 -2.39
CA PRO A 81 -1.61 -1.11 -2.97
C PRO A 81 -1.93 -1.53 -4.40
N ILE A 82 -3.18 -1.42 -4.86
CA ILE A 82 -3.61 -1.69 -6.23
C ILE A 82 -3.71 -0.36 -6.98
N MET A 83 -3.15 -0.31 -8.20
CA MET A 83 -3.30 0.86 -9.07
C MET A 83 -4.55 0.71 -9.93
N VAL A 84 -5.49 1.65 -9.78
CA VAL A 84 -6.75 1.66 -10.51
C VAL A 84 -6.81 2.91 -11.39
N HIS A 85 -7.30 2.76 -12.61
CA HIS A 85 -7.55 3.87 -13.53
C HIS A 85 -9.05 3.97 -13.81
N SER A 86 -9.59 5.18 -13.73
CA SER A 86 -10.99 5.47 -14.07
C SER A 86 -11.08 6.82 -14.79
N HIS A 87 -12.30 7.20 -15.20
CA HIS A 87 -12.58 8.52 -15.77
C HIS A 87 -12.27 9.68 -14.80
N LEU A 88 -12.11 9.40 -13.50
CA LEU A 88 -11.72 10.39 -12.49
C LEU A 88 -10.20 10.46 -12.27
N GLY A 89 -9.42 9.61 -12.93
CA GLY A 89 -7.96 9.60 -12.84
C GLY A 89 -7.37 8.30 -12.33
N LYS A 90 -6.14 8.38 -11.81
CA LYS A 90 -5.38 7.25 -11.25
C LYS A 90 -5.50 7.24 -9.72
N PHE A 91 -5.68 6.06 -9.15
CA PHE A 91 -5.81 5.86 -7.71
C PHE A 91 -4.87 4.73 -7.25
N ALA A 92 -4.28 4.88 -6.07
CA ALA A 92 -3.68 3.80 -5.32
C ALA A 92 -4.65 3.38 -4.22
N VAL A 93 -5.13 2.14 -4.25
CA VAL A 93 -6.16 1.63 -3.35
C VAL A 93 -5.59 0.53 -2.47
N VAL A 94 -5.86 0.58 -1.17
CA VAL A 94 -5.57 -0.48 -0.21
C VAL A 94 -6.86 -0.93 0.43
N THR A 95 -6.96 -2.22 0.75
CA THR A 95 -8.14 -2.83 1.36
C THR A 95 -7.72 -3.77 2.46
N ILE A 96 -8.37 -3.64 3.62
CA ILE A 96 -8.30 -4.59 4.73
C ILE A 96 -9.74 -5.02 5.02
N GLY A 97 -10.08 -6.26 4.71
CA GLY A 97 -11.41 -6.79 4.95
C GLY A 97 -11.74 -7.98 4.06
N LYS A 98 -12.93 -8.56 4.29
CA LYS A 98 -13.49 -9.64 3.46
C LYS A 98 -14.79 -9.15 2.84
N ILE A 99 -14.86 -9.18 1.51
CA ILE A 99 -16.11 -8.93 0.77
C ILE A 99 -16.87 -10.25 0.71
N VAL A 100 -17.92 -10.38 1.51
CA VAL A 100 -18.66 -11.65 1.67
C VAL A 100 -19.52 -12.01 0.46
N ASN A 101 -19.89 -11.03 -0.35
CA ASN A 101 -20.67 -11.19 -1.57
C ASN A 101 -19.85 -10.86 -2.84
N LEU A 102 -18.56 -11.19 -2.83
CA LEU A 102 -17.63 -10.87 -3.92
C LEU A 102 -18.12 -11.40 -5.29
N GLU A 103 -18.62 -12.63 -5.33
CA GLU A 103 -19.12 -13.25 -6.57
C GLU A 103 -20.33 -12.49 -7.15
N GLU A 104 -21.29 -12.11 -6.30
CA GLU A 104 -22.48 -11.34 -6.70
C GLU A 104 -22.09 -9.95 -7.25
N LEU A 105 -21.18 -9.25 -6.56
CA LEU A 105 -20.70 -7.95 -7.01
C LEU A 105 -19.95 -8.06 -8.34
N THR A 106 -19.18 -9.13 -8.53
CA THR A 106 -18.46 -9.38 -9.78
C THR A 106 -19.41 -9.60 -10.95
N GLN A 107 -20.49 -10.38 -10.76
CA GLN A 107 -21.52 -10.60 -11.79
C GLN A 107 -22.34 -9.37 -12.15
N LYS A 108 -22.44 -8.38 -11.25
CA LYS A 108 -23.12 -7.10 -11.53
C LYS A 108 -22.22 -6.11 -12.26
N ALA A 109 -20.89 -6.28 -12.15
CA ALA A 109 -19.91 -5.37 -12.72
C ALA A 109 -19.53 -5.70 -14.18
N PHE A 110 -19.74 -6.95 -14.61
CA PHE A 110 -19.44 -7.47 -15.95
C PHE A 110 -20.67 -8.16 -16.54
#